data_AF-A0A3D0RXB2-F1
#
_entry.id   AF-A0A3D0RXB2-F1
#
_cell.length_a   1.000
_cell.length_b   1.000
_cell.length_c   1.000
_cell.angle_alpha   90.00
_cell.angle_beta   90.00
_cell.angle_gamma   90.00
#
_symmetry.space_group_name_H-M   'P 1'
#
loop_
_entity.id
_entity.type
_entity.pdbx_description
1 polymer ?
#
loop_
_entity_poly.entity_id
_entity_poly.type
_entity_poly.pdbx_seq_one_letter_code
_entity_poly.pdbx_strand_id
1 'polypeptide(L)'
;MSNNEVLDRIQYVAKHHSLILDLSELGLSSIPDEIYSLTYLEELILTRNNIQIIPSSIGLLKNLTSLEISANPIRELPKEIGKLEKLKLLGAIRCQLETIPQEIGRLSKLKRLFLGGNSIE
;
A
#
# COMPACT_ATOMS: atom_id res chain seq x y z
N MET A 1 -7.34 3.48 19.60
CA MET A 1 -6.08 4.09 19.10
C MET A 1 -6.39 5.53 18.74
N SER A 2 -5.57 6.49 19.17
CA SER A 2 -5.78 7.90 18.81
C SER A 2 -5.17 8.16 17.43
N ASN A 3 -5.80 9.02 16.62
CA ASN A 3 -5.24 9.48 15.34
C ASN A 3 -3.81 10.05 15.46
N ASN A 4 -3.40 10.42 16.68
CA ASN A 4 -2.10 11.00 16.96
C ASN A 4 -0.94 10.03 16.69
N GLU A 5 -1.06 8.72 17.00
CA GLU A 5 0.07 7.79 16.80
C GLU A 5 0.45 7.63 15.33
N VAL A 6 -0.56 7.58 14.45
CA VAL A 6 -0.35 7.43 13.00
C VAL A 6 0.33 8.66 12.43
N LEU A 7 -0.17 9.86 12.78
CA LEU A 7 0.43 11.11 12.35
C LEU A 7 1.85 11.28 12.88
N ASP A 8 2.13 10.88 14.12
CA ASP A 8 3.47 10.93 14.70
C ASP A 8 4.45 10.04 13.93
N ARG A 9 4.04 8.83 13.51
CA ARG A 9 4.86 7.94 12.67
C ARG A 9 5.13 8.54 11.29
N ILE A 10 4.11 9.11 10.65
CA ILE A 10 4.25 9.78 9.35
C ILE A 10 5.21 10.97 9.47
N GLN A 11 5.05 11.80 10.50
CA GLN A 11 5.93 12.94 10.75
C GLN A 11 7.35 12.52 11.08
N TYR A 12 7.54 11.42 11.82
CA TYR A 12 8.85 10.86 12.09
C TYR A 12 9.55 10.42 10.80
N VAL A 13 8.85 9.67 9.94
CA VAL A 13 9.36 9.24 8.64
C VAL A 13 9.68 10.45 7.75
N ALA A 14 8.81 11.46 7.73
CA ALA A 14 9.00 12.73 7.03
C ALA A 14 10.28 13.44 7.48
N LYS A 15 10.44 13.62 8.80
CA LYS A 15 11.54 14.35 9.42
C LYS A 15 12.89 13.68 9.19
N HIS A 16 12.94 12.35 9.22
CA HIS A 16 14.19 11.59 9.11
C HIS A 16 14.45 11.07 7.70
N HIS A 17 13.57 11.38 6.74
CA HIS A 17 13.66 10.87 5.36
C HIS A 17 13.78 9.33 5.30
N SER A 18 13.08 8.64 6.21
CA SER A 18 13.06 7.18 6.23
C SER A 18 12.39 6.63 4.97
N LEU A 19 13.02 5.66 4.31
CA LEU A 19 12.47 5.04 3.10
C LEU A 19 11.34 4.05 3.40
N ILE A 20 11.14 3.72 4.67
CA ILE A 20 10.19 2.72 5.15
C ILE A 20 9.17 3.40 6.06
N LEU A 21 7.89 3.15 5.78
CA LEU A 21 6.76 3.49 6.65
C LEU A 21 5.95 2.22 6.97
N ASP A 22 5.97 1.83 8.24
CA ASP A 22 5.16 0.73 8.77
C ASP A 22 4.02 1.27 9.64
N LEU A 23 2.79 0.97 9.20
CA LEU A 23 1.54 1.30 9.86
C LEU A 23 0.69 0.04 10.09
N SER A 24 1.33 -1.11 10.24
CA SER A 24 0.65 -2.39 10.49
C SER A 24 -0.05 -2.40 11.84
N GLU A 25 -1.19 -3.12 11.92
CA GLU A 25 -1.92 -3.38 13.17
C GLU A 25 -2.41 -2.12 13.92
N LEU A 26 -2.60 -1.00 13.21
CA LEU A 26 -3.08 0.27 13.78
C LEU A 26 -4.60 0.47 13.70
N GLY A 27 -5.34 -0.54 13.19
CA GLY A 27 -6.79 -0.49 13.06
C GLY A 27 -7.30 0.57 12.07
N LEU A 28 -6.47 0.98 11.11
CA LEU A 28 -6.80 1.99 10.11
C LEU A 28 -8.00 1.57 9.27
N SER A 29 -9.01 2.44 9.13
CA SER A 29 -10.10 2.26 8.17
C SER A 29 -9.78 2.82 6.79
N SER A 30 -8.80 3.72 6.71
CA SER A 30 -8.34 4.39 5.49
C SER A 30 -6.86 4.75 5.61
N ILE A 31 -6.21 4.94 4.45
CA ILE A 31 -4.83 5.41 4.38
C ILE A 31 -4.83 6.96 4.53
N PRO A 32 -4.10 7.54 5.50
CA PRO A 32 -3.99 8.99 5.65
C PRO A 32 -3.36 9.66 4.41
N ASP A 33 -3.90 10.80 4.01
CA ASP A 33 -3.48 11.50 2.79
C ASP A 33 -2.05 12.05 2.88
N GLU A 34 -1.56 12.31 4.10
CA GLU A 34 -0.22 12.81 4.38
C GLU A 34 0.87 11.86 3.83
N ILE A 35 0.58 10.57 3.75
CA ILE A 35 1.51 9.56 3.22
C ILE A 35 1.86 9.87 1.76
N TYR A 36 0.93 10.40 0.97
CA TYR A 36 1.15 10.65 -0.46
C TYR A 36 2.11 11.81 -0.73
N SER A 37 2.42 12.63 0.29
CA SER A 37 3.49 13.62 0.22
C SER A 37 4.88 13.00 0.30
N LEU A 38 4.99 11.79 0.86
CA LEU A 38 6.24 11.05 1.05
C LEU A 38 6.64 10.30 -0.22
N THR A 39 6.73 11.02 -1.34
CA THR A 39 6.99 10.45 -2.67
C THR A 39 8.35 9.75 -2.80
N TYR A 40 9.24 9.91 -1.81
CA TYR A 40 10.53 9.24 -1.68
C TYR A 40 10.45 7.86 -1.01
N LEU A 41 9.30 7.45 -0.47
CA LEU A 41 9.13 6.13 0.16
C LEU A 41 9.47 5.00 -0.81
N GLU A 42 10.21 4.01 -0.31
CA GLU A 42 10.52 2.77 -1.02
C GLU A 42 9.73 1.59 -0.49
N GLU A 43 9.31 1.61 0.78
CA GLU A 43 8.52 0.55 1.41
C GLU A 43 7.34 1.12 2.21
N LEU A 44 6.15 0.60 1.93
CA LEU A 44 4.92 0.92 2.66
C LEU A 44 4.26 -0.37 3.14
N ILE A 45 4.09 -0.48 4.45
CA ILE A 45 3.50 -1.66 5.11
C ILE A 45 2.22 -1.22 5.83
N LEU A 46 1.10 -1.82 5.42
CA LEU A 46 -0.25 -1.53 5.90
C LEU A 46 -0.95 -2.79 6.42
N THR A 47 -0.18 -3.84 6.72
CA THR A 47 -0.67 -5.18 7.08
C THR A 47 -1.63 -5.14 8.26
N ARG A 48 -2.68 -5.98 8.24
CA ARG A 48 -3.61 -6.16 9.38
C ARG A 48 -4.26 -4.86 9.85
N ASN A 49 -4.87 -4.13 8.92
CA ASN A 49 -5.74 -3.00 9.21
C ASN A 49 -7.18 -3.30 8.74
N ASN A 50 -8.06 -2.31 8.77
CA ASN A 50 -9.44 -2.36 8.30
C ASN A 50 -9.63 -1.53 7.01
N ILE A 51 -8.58 -1.38 6.21
CA ILE A 51 -8.61 -0.56 4.99
C ILE A 51 -9.48 -1.27 3.94
N GLN A 52 -10.48 -0.56 3.42
CA GLN A 52 -11.39 -1.11 2.41
C GLN A 52 -11.02 -0.70 0.98
N ILE A 53 -10.35 0.44 0.84
CA ILE A 53 -10.06 1.06 -0.45
C ILE A 53 -8.61 1.53 -0.46
N ILE A 54 -7.87 1.16 -1.50
CA ILE A 54 -6.61 1.81 -1.86
C ILE A 54 -6.95 2.96 -2.81
N PRO A 55 -6.76 4.23 -2.43
CA PRO A 55 -7.12 5.34 -3.30
C PRO A 55 -6.12 5.49 -4.45
N SER A 56 -6.57 6.15 -5.53
CA SER A 56 -5.74 6.41 -6.73
C SER A 56 -4.46 7.19 -6.43
N SER A 57 -4.44 7.95 -5.32
CA SER A 57 -3.26 8.65 -4.78
C SER A 57 -2.08 7.73 -4.49
N ILE A 58 -2.28 6.41 -4.35
CA ILE A 58 -1.18 5.44 -4.25
C ILE A 58 -0.17 5.59 -5.40
N GLY A 59 -0.65 5.96 -6.59
CA GLY A 59 0.21 6.18 -7.77
C GLY A 59 1.14 7.39 -7.68
N LEU A 60 1.05 8.22 -6.62
CA LEU A 60 2.01 9.29 -6.33
C LEU A 60 3.32 8.75 -5.74
N LEU A 61 3.29 7.58 -5.11
CA LEU A 61 4.45 6.96 -4.45
C LEU A 61 5.35 6.21 -5.45
N LYS A 62 5.79 6.90 -6.51
CA LYS A 62 6.52 6.32 -7.65
C LYS A 62 7.86 5.64 -7.30
N ASN A 63 8.38 5.89 -6.10
CA ASN A 63 9.61 5.27 -5.61
C ASN A 63 9.39 3.93 -4.90
N LEU A 64 8.13 3.52 -4.63
CA LEU A 64 7.86 2.26 -3.97
C LEU A 64 8.48 1.08 -4.71
N THR A 65 9.21 0.28 -3.95
CA THR A 65 9.76 -1.01 -4.36
C THR A 65 9.05 -2.16 -3.64
N SER A 66 8.42 -1.91 -2.49
CA SER A 66 7.63 -2.87 -1.73
C SER A 66 6.32 -2.23 -1.24
N LEU A 67 5.20 -2.89 -1.53
CA LEU A 67 3.89 -2.53 -1.00
C LEU A 67 3.26 -3.78 -0.37
N GLU A 68 2.95 -3.70 0.92
CA GLU A 68 2.34 -4.79 1.67
C GLU A 68 1.02 -4.32 2.29
N ILE A 69 -0.09 -4.89 1.81
CA ILE A 69 -1.46 -4.53 2.21
C ILE A 69 -2.24 -5.74 2.75
N SER A 70 -1.57 -6.87 2.99
CA SER A 70 -2.22 -8.11 3.42
C SER A 70 -3.10 -7.94 4.66
N ALA A 71 -4.12 -8.80 4.75
CA ALA A 71 -5.09 -8.83 5.85
C ALA A 71 -5.82 -7.48 6.05
N ASN A 72 -6.32 -6.91 4.96
CA ASN A 72 -7.25 -5.77 4.94
C ASN A 72 -8.47 -6.14 4.09
N PRO A 73 -9.68 -5.65 4.35
CA PRO A 73 -10.87 -5.95 3.53
C PRO A 73 -10.93 -5.16 2.20
N ILE A 74 -9.87 -5.20 1.38
CA ILE A 74 -9.71 -4.49 0.10
C ILE A 74 -10.29 -5.31 -1.07
N ARG A 75 -11.40 -4.84 -1.64
CA ARG A 75 -12.07 -5.53 -2.78
C ARG A 75 -11.39 -5.35 -4.13
N GLU A 76 -10.74 -4.21 -4.34
CA GLU A 76 -10.09 -3.88 -5.61
C GLU A 76 -8.83 -3.03 -5.41
N LEU A 77 -7.91 -3.13 -6.36
CA LEU A 77 -6.78 -2.21 -6.49
C LEU A 77 -7.09 -1.17 -7.57
N PRO A 78 -6.74 0.12 -7.35
CA PRO A 78 -6.94 1.14 -8.37
C PRO A 78 -6.01 0.90 -9.56
N LYS A 79 -6.43 1.31 -10.76
CA LYS A 79 -5.58 1.28 -11.97
C LYS A 79 -4.25 2.01 -11.79
N GLU A 80 -4.20 3.00 -10.89
CA GLU A 80 -3.00 3.75 -10.52
C GLU A 80 -1.92 2.90 -9.88
N ILE A 81 -2.20 1.66 -9.46
CA ILE A 81 -1.16 0.70 -9.07
C ILE A 81 -0.12 0.55 -10.18
N GLY A 82 -0.53 0.61 -11.46
CA GLY A 82 0.38 0.53 -12.60
C GLY A 82 1.33 1.71 -12.77
N LYS A 83 1.19 2.78 -11.95
CA LYS A 83 2.16 3.89 -11.89
C LYS A 83 3.37 3.59 -11.00
N LEU A 84 3.33 2.51 -10.21
CA LEU A 84 4.41 2.10 -9.32
C LEU A 84 5.50 1.33 -10.10
N GLU A 85 6.08 1.93 -11.13
CA GLU A 85 7.00 1.28 -12.07
C GLU A 85 8.28 0.70 -11.41
N LYS A 86 8.60 1.12 -10.18
CA LYS A 86 9.70 0.59 -9.38
C LYS A 86 9.33 -0.61 -8.49
N LEU A 87 8.05 -0.97 -8.41
CA LEU A 87 7.55 -2.00 -7.50
C LEU A 87 8.15 -3.36 -7.85
N LYS A 88 8.73 -4.02 -6.85
CA LYS A 88 9.34 -5.35 -6.94
C LYS A 88 8.55 -6.38 -6.15
N LEU A 89 7.86 -5.95 -5.10
CA LEU A 89 6.99 -6.78 -4.27
C LEU A 89 5.62 -6.11 -4.11
N LEU A 90 4.57 -6.88 -4.39
CA LEU A 90 3.20 -6.58 -3.99
C LEU A 90 2.65 -7.74 -3.16
N GLY A 91 2.41 -7.49 -1.89
CA GLY A 91 1.72 -8.41 -0.99
C GLY A 91 0.29 -7.96 -0.73
N ALA A 92 -0.67 -8.80 -1.10
CA ALA A 92 -2.10 -8.57 -0.88
C ALA A 92 -2.79 -9.90 -0.52
N ILE A 93 -2.22 -10.61 0.45
CA ILE A 93 -2.74 -11.88 0.95
C ILE A 93 -3.95 -11.60 1.83
N ARG A 94 -5.04 -12.36 1.67
CA ARG A 94 -6.27 -12.21 2.47
C ARG A 94 -6.85 -10.80 2.42
N CYS A 95 -6.90 -10.22 1.21
CA CYS A 95 -7.47 -8.90 0.98
C CYS A 95 -8.95 -8.88 0.59
N GLN A 96 -9.57 -10.02 0.24
CA GLN A 96 -10.89 -10.09 -0.40
C GLN A 96 -10.92 -9.48 -1.81
N LEU A 97 -9.77 -9.44 -2.49
CA LEU A 97 -9.72 -8.96 -3.87
C LEU A 97 -10.62 -9.83 -4.76
N GLU A 98 -11.50 -9.19 -5.51
CA GLU A 98 -12.40 -9.83 -6.47
C GLU A 98 -11.80 -9.84 -7.89
N THR A 99 -11.00 -8.80 -8.20
CA THR A 99 -10.31 -8.68 -9.48
C THR A 99 -8.91 -8.10 -9.29
N ILE A 100 -8.07 -8.22 -10.32
CA ILE A 100 -6.78 -7.54 -10.40
C ILE A 100 -6.84 -6.59 -11.61
N PRO A 101 -6.52 -5.29 -11.44
CA PRO A 101 -6.54 -4.35 -12.56
C PRO A 101 -5.51 -4.76 -13.61
N GLN A 102 -5.87 -4.67 -14.90
CA GLN A 102 -4.98 -4.98 -16.02
C GLN A 102 -3.66 -4.17 -15.98
N GLU A 103 -3.69 -2.99 -15.35
CA GLU A 103 -2.54 -2.11 -15.16
C GLU A 103 -1.43 -2.74 -14.31
N ILE A 104 -1.71 -3.83 -13.58
CA ILE A 104 -0.65 -4.62 -12.94
C ILE A 104 0.40 -5.09 -13.96
N GLY A 105 0.01 -5.29 -15.23
CA GLY A 105 0.92 -5.62 -16.33
C GLY A 105 1.94 -4.52 -16.67
N ARG A 106 1.76 -3.28 -16.17
CA ARG A 106 2.75 -2.20 -16.31
C ARG A 106 3.91 -2.30 -15.32
N LEU A 107 3.78 -3.13 -14.29
CA LEU A 107 4.79 -3.31 -13.24
C LEU A 107 5.95 -4.19 -13.73
N SER A 108 6.70 -3.69 -14.70
CA SER A 108 7.80 -4.41 -15.36
C SER A 108 8.93 -4.88 -14.43
N LYS A 109 9.04 -4.31 -13.22
CA LYS A 109 10.03 -4.69 -12.20
C LYS A 109 9.48 -5.63 -11.13
N LEU A 110 8.19 -5.99 -11.19
CA LEU A 110 7.56 -6.84 -10.19
C LEU A 110 8.16 -8.24 -10.25
N LYS A 111 8.69 -8.70 -9.11
CA LYS A 111 9.31 -10.03 -8.97
C LYS A 111 8.49 -10.95 -8.09
N ARG A 112 7.74 -10.38 -7.14
CA ARG A 112 6.96 -11.11 -6.15
C ARG A 112 5.56 -10.51 -6.09
N LEU A 113 4.56 -11.36 -6.34
CA LEU A 113 3.15 -11.02 -6.28
C LEU A 113 2.47 -12.07 -5.41
N PHE A 114 2.00 -11.67 -4.24
CA PHE A 114 1.33 -12.58 -3.30
C PHE A 114 -0.16 -12.21 -3.19
N LEU A 115 -1.02 -13.09 -3.71
CA LEU A 115 -2.47 -12.89 -3.78
C LEU A 115 -3.26 -14.02 -3.09
N GLY A 116 -2.61 -14.82 -2.24
CA GLY A 116 -3.26 -15.96 -1.59
C GLY A 116 -4.43 -15.55 -0.70
N GLY A 117 -5.51 -16.33 -0.69
CA GLY A 117 -6.67 -16.09 0.17
C GLY A 117 -7.54 -14.90 -0.25
N ASN A 118 -7.55 -14.55 -1.53
CA ASN A 118 -8.53 -13.64 -2.13
C ASN A 118 -9.63 -14.41 -2.86
N SER A 119 -10.61 -13.69 -3.40
CA SER A 119 -11.75 -14.23 -4.16
C SER A 119 -11.64 -13.87 -5.64
N ILE A 120 -10.42 -13.92 -6.19
CA ILE A 120 -10.14 -13.51 -7.57
C ILE A 120 -10.69 -14.58 -8.52
N GLU A 121 -11.59 -14.18 -9.42
CA GLU A 121 -12.11 -15.01 -10.52
C GLU A 121 -11.27 -14.92 -11.80
#